data_AF-A0A7X7DF04-F1
#
_entry.id   AF-A0A7X7DF04-F1
#
_cell.length_a   1.000
_cell.length_b   1.000
_cell.length_c   1.000
_cell.angle_alpha   90.00
_cell.angle_beta   90.00
_cell.angle_gamma   90.00
#
_symmetry.space_group_name_H-M   'P 1'
#
loop_
_entity.id
_entity.type
_entity.pdbx_description
1 polymer ?
#
loop_
_entity_poly.entity_id
_entity_poly.type
_entity_poly.pdbx_seq_one_letter_code
_entity_poly.pdbx_strand_id
1 'polypeptide(L)'
;MEQQQVDARGFFSSLFDFSFASFITTKIIKILYIIAIIGAGIGGLFILFGGFASKSFLGVLGGLIFAPIAFILYVILARVWMEILIVMFRIAENTDKIAGKGESSQA
;
A
#
# COMPACT_ATOMS: atom_id res chain seq x y z
N MET A 1 -14.67 36.45 16.34
CA MET A 1 -14.93 35.00 16.17
C MET A 1 -14.29 34.56 14.87
N GLU A 2 -12.98 34.63 14.80
CA GLU A 2 -12.22 34.32 13.59
C GLU A 2 -11.19 33.25 13.91
N GLN A 3 -10.98 32.40 12.90
CA GLN A 3 -9.93 31.38 12.79
C GLN A 3 -10.24 30.01 13.41
N GLN A 4 -11.22 29.33 12.82
CA GLN A 4 -11.07 27.90 12.55
C GLN A 4 -11.18 27.67 11.05
N GLN A 5 -10.14 28.07 10.31
CA GLN A 5 -9.88 27.47 9.01
C GLN A 5 -9.16 26.15 9.28
N VAL A 6 -9.94 25.16 9.74
CA VAL A 6 -9.50 23.77 9.81
C VAL A 6 -9.14 23.41 8.37
N ASP A 7 -7.86 23.19 8.14
CA ASP A 7 -7.26 22.86 6.85
C ASP A 7 -7.93 21.61 6.27
N ALA A 8 -9.02 21.85 5.53
CA ALA A 8 -9.76 20.86 4.78
C ALA A 8 -9.06 20.61 3.44
N ARG A 9 -7.73 20.48 3.42
CA ARG A 9 -7.04 19.88 2.29
C ARG A 9 -7.51 18.43 2.18
N GLY A 10 -8.52 18.22 1.33
CA GLY A 10 -9.14 16.92 1.13
C GLY A 10 -8.12 15.85 0.73
N PHE A 11 -8.42 14.58 1.04
CA PHE A 11 -7.60 13.41 0.73
C PHE A 11 -6.97 13.45 -0.68
N PHE A 12 -7.75 13.84 -1.70
CA PHE A 12 -7.28 13.97 -3.07
C PHE A 12 -6.31 15.14 -3.27
N SER A 13 -6.55 16.28 -2.63
CA SER A 13 -5.63 17.42 -2.69
C SER A 13 -4.28 17.08 -2.06
N SER A 14 -4.28 16.30 -0.98
CA SER A 14 -3.02 15.83 -0.37
C SER A 14 -2.37 14.74 -1.24
N LEU A 15 -3.13 13.87 -1.92
CA LEU A 15 -2.58 12.84 -2.82
C LEU A 15 -1.82 13.42 -4.02
N PHE A 16 -2.26 14.57 -4.52
CA PHE A 16 -1.58 15.33 -5.59
C PHE A 16 -0.70 16.47 -5.04
N ASP A 17 -0.33 16.43 -3.76
CA ASP A 17 0.63 17.39 -3.20
C ASP A 17 2.06 17.01 -3.61
N PHE A 18 2.52 17.61 -4.70
CA PHE A 18 3.88 17.42 -5.24
C PHE A 18 4.99 17.94 -4.32
N SER A 19 4.65 18.63 -3.21
CA SER A 19 5.60 19.09 -2.20
C SER A 19 6.06 17.98 -1.25
N PHE A 20 5.31 16.87 -1.15
CA PHE A 20 5.56 15.76 -0.21
C PHE A 20 5.74 16.17 1.27
N ALA A 21 5.29 17.37 1.67
CA ALA A 21 5.49 17.91 3.01
C ALA A 21 4.75 17.10 4.11
N SER A 22 3.76 16.28 3.75
CA SER A 22 3.08 15.35 4.66
C SER A 22 3.25 13.92 4.17
N PHE A 23 3.70 13.03 5.05
CA PHE A 23 3.77 11.59 4.78
C PHE A 23 2.35 11.03 4.60
N ILE A 24 1.93 10.93 3.35
CA ILE A 24 0.59 10.44 3.01
C ILE A 24 0.48 8.92 3.06
N THR A 25 1.62 8.24 2.96
CA THR A 25 1.70 6.78 2.83
C THR A 25 0.94 6.07 3.95
N THR A 26 1.10 6.51 5.20
CA THR A 26 0.42 5.93 6.37
C THR A 26 -1.09 6.15 6.34
N LYS A 27 -1.55 7.25 5.74
CA LYS A 27 -2.98 7.58 5.57
C LYS A 27 -3.64 6.72 4.48
N ILE A 28 -2.93 6.45 3.39
CA ILE A 28 -3.50 5.78 2.20
C ILE A 28 -3.18 4.28 2.11
N ILE A 29 -2.40 3.72 3.03
CA ILE A 29 -1.92 2.34 2.95
C ILE A 29 -3.02 1.29 2.76
N LYS A 30 -4.19 1.50 3.37
CA LYS A 30 -5.35 0.61 3.20
C LYS A 30 -5.83 0.59 1.75
N ILE A 31 -5.87 1.74 1.09
CA ILE A 31 -6.27 1.88 -0.30
C ILE A 31 -5.23 1.25 -1.21
N LEU A 32 -3.94 1.47 -0.94
CA LEU A 32 -2.85 0.79 -1.66
C LEU A 32 -2.97 -0.72 -1.55
N TYR A 33 -3.32 -1.26 -0.38
CA TYR A 33 -3.48 -2.71 -0.18
C TYR A 33 -4.63 -3.27 -1.02
N ILE A 34 -5.75 -2.57 -1.06
CA ILE A 34 -6.90 -2.95 -1.89
C ILE A 34 -6.51 -2.96 -3.36
N ILE A 35 -5.80 -1.93 -3.84
CA ILE A 35 -5.29 -1.87 -5.21
C ILE A 35 -4.34 -3.05 -5.50
N ALA A 36 -3.45 -3.37 -4.56
CA ALA A 36 -2.53 -4.50 -4.69
C ALA A 36 -3.28 -5.86 -4.79
N ILE A 37 -4.33 -6.07 -3.98
CA ILE A 37 -5.18 -7.28 -4.07
C ILE A 37 -5.90 -7.34 -5.42
N ILE A 38 -6.46 -6.22 -5.89
CA ILE A 38 -7.13 -6.16 -7.20
C ILE A 38 -6.12 -6.49 -8.31
N GLY A 39 -4.92 -5.90 -8.26
CA GLY A 39 -3.84 -6.20 -9.19
C GLY A 39 -3.42 -7.67 -9.15
N ALA A 40 -3.32 -8.27 -7.97
CA ALA A 40 -3.07 -9.71 -7.80
C ALA A 40 -4.17 -10.54 -8.47
N GLY A 41 -5.44 -10.15 -8.29
CA GLY A 41 -6.59 -10.83 -8.90
C GLY A 41 -6.54 -10.78 -10.41
N ILE A 42 -6.25 -9.61 -10.98
CA ILE A 42 -6.07 -9.42 -12.42
C ILE A 42 -4.90 -10.28 -12.93
N GLY A 43 -3.75 -10.26 -12.24
CA GLY A 43 -2.60 -11.10 -12.57
C GLY A 43 -2.92 -12.59 -12.53
N GLY A 44 -3.65 -13.04 -11.51
CA GLY A 44 -4.15 -14.41 -11.41
C GLY A 44 -5.07 -14.79 -12.57
N LEU A 45 -5.98 -13.89 -12.97
CA LEU A 45 -6.83 -14.10 -14.15
C LEU A 45 -6.01 -14.21 -15.44
N PHE A 46 -4.96 -13.40 -15.62
CA PHE A 46 -4.06 -13.54 -16.77
C PHE A 46 -3.37 -14.92 -16.81
N ILE A 47 -2.89 -15.42 -15.67
CA ILE A 47 -2.30 -16.76 -15.58
C ILE A 47 -3.34 -17.83 -15.93
N LEU A 48 -4.55 -17.70 -15.38
CA LEU A 48 -5.63 -18.65 -15.60
C LEU A 48 -6.05 -18.70 -17.08
N PHE A 49 -6.36 -17.54 -17.68
CA PHE A 49 -6.76 -17.45 -19.09
C PHE A 49 -5.60 -17.79 -20.04
N GLY A 50 -4.36 -17.47 -19.68
CA GLY A 50 -3.17 -17.92 -20.41
C GLY A 50 -3.06 -19.45 -20.44
N GLY A 51 -3.35 -20.10 -19.32
CA GLY A 51 -3.45 -21.57 -19.24
C GLY A 51 -4.53 -22.13 -20.17
N PHE A 52 -5.73 -21.55 -20.17
CA PHE A 52 -6.81 -21.94 -21.10
C PHE A 52 -6.47 -21.68 -22.57
N ALA A 53 -5.80 -20.57 -22.88
CA ALA A 53 -5.42 -20.21 -24.25
C ALA A 53 -4.41 -21.19 -24.87
N SER A 54 -3.64 -21.91 -24.05
CA SER A 54 -2.67 -22.91 -24.51
C SER A 54 -3.29 -24.13 -25.19
N LYS A 55 -4.60 -24.39 -24.98
CA LYS A 55 -5.34 -25.58 -25.46
C LYS A 55 -4.68 -26.93 -25.12
N SER A 56 -3.79 -26.96 -24.14
CA SER A 56 -3.10 -28.16 -23.66
C SER A 56 -3.62 -28.51 -22.28
N PHE A 57 -3.81 -29.81 -22.01
CA PHE A 57 -4.20 -30.30 -20.68
C PHE A 57 -3.25 -29.80 -19.59
N LEU A 58 -1.93 -29.85 -19.86
CA LEU A 58 -0.91 -29.38 -18.92
C LEU A 58 -1.00 -27.87 -18.67
N GLY A 59 -1.32 -27.09 -19.71
CA GLY A 59 -1.44 -25.64 -19.59
C GLY A 59 -2.69 -25.21 -18.83
N VAL A 60 -3.81 -25.90 -19.03
CA VAL A 60 -5.05 -25.66 -18.25
C VAL A 60 -4.84 -26.03 -16.78
N LEU A 61 -4.28 -27.21 -16.52
CA LEU A 61 -4.01 -27.68 -15.16
C LEU A 61 -3.00 -26.76 -14.45
N GLY A 62 -1.95 -26.33 -15.18
CA GLY A 62 -1.00 -25.34 -14.72
C GLY A 62 -1.67 -24.01 -14.37
N GLY A 63 -2.50 -23.46 -15.26
CA GLY A 63 -3.24 -22.22 -15.01
C GLY A 63 -4.11 -22.30 -13.75
N LEU A 64 -4.83 -23.41 -13.55
CA LEU A 64 -5.72 -23.60 -12.41
C LEU A 64 -4.98 -23.72 -11.07
N ILE A 65 -3.77 -24.29 -11.07
CA ILE A 65 -2.95 -24.46 -9.85
C ILE A 65 -2.10 -23.22 -9.59
N PHE A 66 -1.40 -22.71 -10.60
CA PHE A 66 -0.48 -21.59 -10.44
C PHE A 66 -1.19 -20.25 -10.26
N ALA A 67 -2.39 -20.03 -10.82
CA ALA A 67 -3.13 -18.79 -10.62
C ALA A 67 -3.46 -18.51 -9.13
N PRO A 68 -4.10 -19.42 -8.37
CA PRO A 68 -4.39 -19.18 -6.96
C PRO A 68 -3.12 -19.11 -6.10
N ILE A 69 -2.08 -19.91 -6.42
CA ILE A 69 -0.80 -19.86 -5.71
C ILE A 69 -0.13 -18.49 -5.92
N ALA A 70 -0.03 -18.03 -7.16
CA ALA A 70 0.54 -16.73 -7.48
C ALA A 70 -0.26 -15.59 -6.84
N PHE A 71 -1.58 -15.66 -6.84
CA PHE A 71 -2.45 -14.70 -6.16
C PHE A 71 -2.14 -14.62 -4.67
N ILE A 72 -2.16 -15.76 -3.96
CA ILE A 72 -1.91 -15.80 -2.52
C ILE A 72 -0.50 -15.29 -2.20
N LEU A 73 0.53 -15.76 -2.93
CA LEU A 73 1.90 -15.32 -2.73
C LEU A 73 2.05 -13.82 -2.94
N TYR A 74 1.45 -13.26 -4.00
CA TYR A 74 1.50 -11.82 -4.24
C TYR A 74 0.82 -11.03 -3.12
N VAL A 75 -0.35 -11.47 -2.65
CA VAL A 75 -1.06 -10.80 -1.55
C VAL A 75 -0.25 -10.83 -0.26
N ILE A 76 0.39 -11.97 0.07
CA ILE A 76 1.28 -12.09 1.23
C ILE A 76 2.47 -11.13 1.09
N LEU A 77 3.13 -11.12 -0.06
CA LEU A 77 4.28 -10.22 -0.30
C LEU A 77 3.88 -8.75 -0.21
N ALA A 78 2.74 -8.39 -0.82
CA ALA A 78 2.17 -7.04 -0.72
C ALA A 78 1.88 -6.67 0.75
N ARG A 79 1.39 -7.62 1.55
CA ARG A 79 1.13 -7.40 2.97
C ARG A 79 2.41 -7.10 3.75
N VAL A 80 3.43 -7.95 3.59
CA VAL A 80 4.73 -7.78 4.25
C VAL A 80 5.37 -6.45 3.83
N TRP A 81 5.30 -6.11 2.55
CA TRP A 81 5.83 -4.84 2.03
C TRP A 81 5.17 -3.63 2.69
N MET A 82 3.85 -3.65 2.84
CA MET A 82 3.11 -2.58 3.51
C MET A 82 3.43 -2.48 4.99
N GLU A 83 3.60 -3.62 5.68
CA GLU A 83 4.02 -3.62 7.08
C GLU A 83 5.38 -2.94 7.25
N ILE A 84 6.34 -3.24 6.37
CA ILE A 84 7.65 -2.59 6.36
C ILE A 84 7.50 -1.08 6.13
N LEU A 85 6.70 -0.65 5.15
CA LEU A 85 6.44 0.77 4.90
C LEU A 85 5.87 1.48 6.13
N ILE A 86 4.84 0.91 6.77
CA ILE A 86 4.24 1.49 7.99
C ILE A 86 5.28 1.60 9.10
N VAL A 87 6.09 0.56 9.31
CA VAL A 87 7.11 0.54 10.35
C VAL A 87 8.13 1.66 10.13
N MET A 88 8.61 1.83 8.89
CA MET A 88 9.55 2.91 8.54
C MET A 88 8.98 4.29 8.86
N PHE A 89 7.74 4.58 8.44
CA PHE A 89 7.11 5.88 8.73
C PHE A 89 6.84 6.08 10.23
N ARG A 90 6.45 5.03 10.95
CA ARG A 90 6.28 5.10 12.42
C ARG A 90 7.58 5.39 13.14
N ILE A 91 8.71 4.85 12.67
CA ILE A 91 10.03 5.14 13.24
C ILE A 91 10.38 6.62 13.01
N ALA A 92 10.12 7.16 11.81
CA ALA A 92 10.34 8.58 11.52
C ALA A 92 9.51 9.48 12.46
N GLU A 93 8.19 9.21 12.57
CA GLU A 93 7.31 9.97 13.47
C GLU A 93 7.71 9.88 14.95
N ASN A 94 8.19 8.71 15.41
CA ASN A 94 8.64 8.54 16.78
C ASN A 94 9.97 9.27 17.04
N THR A 95 10.84 9.33 16.05
CA THR A 95 12.13 10.06 16.14
C THR A 95 11.88 11.56 16.26
N ASP A 96 10.98 12.11 15.45
CA ASP A 96 10.59 13.53 15.53
C ASP A 96 10.02 13.89 16.90
N LYS A 97 9.19 13.02 17.49
CA LYS A 97 8.64 13.22 18.84
C LYS A 97 9.71 13.22 19.93
N ILE A 98 10.76 12.41 19.79
CA ILE A 98 11.87 12.36 20.74
C ILE A 98 12.71 13.65 20.63
N ALA A 99 13.01 14.11 19.40
CA ALA A 99 13.73 15.34 19.17
C ALA A 99 13.01 16.57 19.78
N GLY A 100 11.70 16.71 19.55
CA GLY A 100 10.92 17.83 20.09
C GLY A 100 10.75 17.84 21.62
N LYS A 101 10.89 16.68 22.28
CA LYS A 101 10.90 16.60 23.76
C LYS A 101 12.23 17.04 24.38
N GLY A 102 13.34 16.93 23.63
CA GLY A 102 14.65 17.39 24.11
C GLY A 102 14.76 18.92 24.22
N GLU A 103 13.97 19.65 23.44
CA GLU A 103 13.95 21.11 23.41
C GLU A 103 13.07 21.72 24.52
N SER A 104 11.93 21.08 24.82
CA SER A 104 11.01 21.55 25.87
C SER A 104 11.45 21.25 27.31
N SER A 105 12.49 20.41 27.49
CA SER A 105 13.12 20.20 28.80
C SER A 105 14.27 21.18 29.07
N GLN A 106 14.63 22.04 28.11
CA GLN A 106 15.71 23.03 28.23
C GLN A 106 15.22 24.49 28.27
N ALA A 107 13.90 24.70 28.22
CA ALA A 107 13.23 26.00 28.37
C ALA A 107 12.45 26.05 29.70
#